data_AF-A0A382EGF0-F1
#
_entry.id   AF-A0A382EGF0-F1
#
_cell.length_a   1.000
_cell.length_b   1.000
_cell.length_c   1.000
_cell.angle_alpha   90.00
_cell.angle_beta   90.00
_cell.angle_gamma   90.00
#
_symmetry.space_group_name_H-M   'P 1'
#
loop_
_entity.id
_entity.type
_entity.pdbx_description
1 polymer ?
#
loop_
_entity_poly.entity_id
_entity_poly.type
_entity_poly.pdbx_seq_one_letter_code
_entity_poly.pdbx_strand_id
1 'polypeptide(L)'
;MATLYQNKGHWLLTVQHKGRRLTRSLRTKDKKVAKQLKPYVESQLILELTGLKKAINPIGFPALSTRFLKASKKRSKNTQDLYEYVLKSYLNGNPLPTNPNSRAIFVRTINACWNWGLKEGLIDKADKLKEETRGLARQRVYSKSELDLMFNEIQEKDFNCFVKFAYYIGARSGE
;
A
#
# COMPACT_ATOMS: atom_id res chain seq x y z
N MET A 1 -30.55 -21.23 11.18
CA MET A 1 -31.45 -22.05 10.35
C MET A 1 -31.27 -21.65 8.90
N ALA A 2 -31.17 -22.61 7.97
CA ALA A 2 -30.99 -22.35 6.55
C ALA A 2 -32.18 -22.89 5.72
N THR A 3 -32.76 -22.02 4.90
CA THR A 3 -33.95 -22.31 4.09
C THR A 3 -33.59 -22.19 2.61
N LEU A 4 -33.88 -23.25 1.85
CA LEU A 4 -33.67 -23.31 0.41
C LEU A 4 -35.04 -23.20 -0.29
N TYR A 5 -35.21 -22.21 -1.16
CA TYR A 5 -36.47 -21.98 -1.87
C TYR A 5 -36.22 -21.42 -3.28
N GLN A 6 -37.24 -21.45 -4.13
CA GLN A 6 -37.15 -20.97 -5.50
C GLN A 6 -37.80 -19.60 -5.64
N ASN A 7 -37.16 -18.68 -6.38
CA ASN A 7 -37.74 -17.39 -6.75
C ASN A 7 -37.34 -17.06 -8.20
N LYS A 8 -38.32 -16.67 -9.02
CA LYS A 8 -38.13 -16.34 -10.46
C LYS A 8 -37.32 -17.41 -11.22
N GLY A 9 -37.58 -18.67 -10.93
CA GLY A 9 -36.93 -19.82 -11.57
C GLY A 9 -35.56 -20.22 -11.00
N HIS A 10 -34.91 -19.40 -10.17
CA HIS A 10 -33.62 -19.71 -9.57
C HIS A 10 -33.77 -20.17 -8.11
N TRP A 11 -32.88 -21.04 -7.65
CA TRP A 11 -32.80 -21.46 -6.26
C TRP A 11 -32.02 -20.42 -5.43
N LEU A 12 -32.58 -20.04 -4.28
CA LEU A 12 -31.98 -19.14 -3.31
C LEU A 12 -31.83 -19.85 -1.97
N LEU A 13 -30.74 -19.52 -1.27
CA LEU A 13 -30.47 -19.98 0.07
C LEU A 13 -30.49 -18.79 1.02
N THR A 14 -31.31 -18.90 2.06
CA THR A 14 -31.37 -17.91 3.15
C THR A 14 -30.86 -18.53 4.43
N VAL A 15 -29.94 -17.85 5.11
CA VAL A 15 -29.42 -18.25 6.42
C VAL A 15 -29.74 -17.17 7.44
N GLN A 16 -30.21 -17.58 8.61
CA GLN A 16 -30.47 -16.70 9.74
C GLN A 16 -29.63 -17.13 10.95
N HIS A 17 -28.95 -16.16 11.56
CA HIS A 17 -28.12 -16.31 12.76
C HIS A 17 -28.24 -15.05 13.63
N LYS A 18 -28.53 -15.22 14.93
CA LYS A 18 -28.65 -14.14 15.94
C LYS A 18 -29.45 -12.91 15.45
N GLY A 19 -30.65 -13.15 14.89
CA GLY A 19 -31.55 -12.09 14.43
C GLY A 19 -31.17 -11.44 13.08
N ARG A 20 -30.01 -11.74 12.50
CA ARG A 20 -29.60 -11.27 11.16
C ARG A 20 -29.84 -12.36 10.11
N ARG A 21 -30.27 -11.94 8.92
CA ARG A 21 -30.64 -12.83 7.81
C ARG A 21 -29.93 -12.40 6.53
N LEU A 22 -29.25 -13.34 5.88
CA LEU A 22 -28.65 -13.15 4.55
C LEU A 22 -29.27 -14.12 3.55
N THR A 23 -29.51 -13.65 2.34
CA THR A 23 -30.04 -14.43 1.22
C THR A 23 -29.10 -14.36 0.04
N ARG A 24 -28.77 -15.51 -0.57
CA ARG A 24 -27.90 -15.58 -1.75
C ARG A 24 -28.51 -16.51 -2.80
N SER A 25 -28.49 -16.07 -4.06
CA SER A 25 -28.90 -16.90 -5.19
C SER A 25 -27.82 -17.93 -5.50
N LEU A 26 -28.24 -19.18 -5.69
CA LEU A 26 -27.38 -20.28 -6.14
C LEU A 26 -27.19 -20.28 -7.67
N ARG A 27 -27.80 -19.32 -8.38
CA ARG A 27 -27.72 -19.12 -9.84
C ARG A 27 -28.04 -20.35 -10.68
N THR A 28 -28.72 -21.34 -10.11
CA THR A 28 -29.16 -22.56 -10.79
C THR A 28 -30.67 -22.68 -10.76
N LYS A 29 -31.24 -23.30 -11.80
CA LYS A 29 -32.66 -23.69 -11.85
C LYS A 29 -32.87 -25.14 -11.41
N ASP A 30 -31.81 -25.96 -11.40
CA ASP A 30 -31.87 -27.37 -11.03
C ASP A 30 -31.78 -27.58 -9.51
N LYS A 31 -32.77 -28.31 -8.97
CA LYS A 31 -32.88 -28.67 -7.56
C LYS A 31 -31.77 -29.60 -7.09
N LYS A 32 -31.26 -30.52 -7.94
CA LYS A 32 -30.17 -31.44 -7.57
C LYS A 32 -28.88 -30.66 -7.34
N VAL A 33 -28.53 -29.78 -8.27
CA VAL A 33 -27.38 -28.87 -8.16
C VAL A 33 -27.53 -27.93 -6.97
N ALA A 34 -28.73 -27.38 -6.74
CA ALA A 34 -29.00 -26.52 -5.58
C ALA A 34 -28.76 -27.23 -4.23
N LYS A 35 -29.17 -28.50 -4.10
CA LYS A 35 -28.92 -29.31 -2.89
C LYS A 35 -27.44 -29.58 -2.67
N GLN A 36 -26.68 -29.82 -3.73
CA GLN A 36 -25.22 -30.03 -3.66
C GLN A 36 -24.48 -28.74 -3.26
N LEU A 37 -24.90 -27.58 -3.78
CA LEU A 37 -24.31 -26.28 -3.45
C LEU A 37 -24.66 -25.78 -2.05
N LYS A 38 -25.81 -26.23 -1.49
CA LYS A 38 -26.32 -25.81 -0.19
C LYS A 38 -25.25 -25.80 0.93
N PRO A 39 -24.54 -26.90 1.27
CA PRO A 39 -23.59 -26.91 2.38
C PRO A 39 -22.43 -25.91 2.21
N TYR A 40 -21.95 -25.71 0.98
CA TYR A 40 -20.88 -24.77 0.68
C TYR A 40 -21.32 -23.31 0.83
N VAL A 41 -22.50 -22.97 0.32
CA VAL A 41 -23.02 -21.60 0.40
C VAL A 41 -23.53 -21.29 1.80
N GLU A 42 -24.10 -22.29 2.51
CA GLU A 42 -24.54 -22.17 3.89
C GLU A 42 -23.36 -21.83 4.82
N SER A 43 -22.25 -22.56 4.72
CA SER A 43 -21.04 -22.26 5.52
C SER A 43 -20.48 -20.87 5.25
N GLN A 44 -20.45 -20.41 3.98
CA GLN A 44 -20.05 -19.04 3.64
C GLN A 44 -20.97 -17.98 4.24
N LEU A 45 -22.29 -18.16 4.17
CA LEU A 45 -23.26 -17.23 4.74
C LEU A 45 -23.20 -17.19 6.27
N ILE A 46 -22.95 -18.33 6.92
CA ILE A 46 -22.72 -18.39 8.37
C ILE A 46 -21.46 -17.61 8.73
N LEU A 47 -20.35 -17.79 8.01
CA LEU A 47 -19.11 -17.04 8.25
C LEU A 47 -19.28 -15.52 8.10
N GLU A 48 -20.09 -15.07 7.14
CA GLU A 48 -20.45 -13.66 6.98
C GLU A 48 -21.31 -13.15 8.13
N LEU A 49 -22.32 -13.94 8.56
CA LEU A 49 -23.22 -13.59 9.65
C LEU A 49 -22.54 -13.57 11.03
N THR A 50 -21.57 -14.45 11.26
CA THR A 50 -20.76 -14.49 12.49
C THR A 50 -19.65 -13.44 12.50
N GLY A 51 -19.42 -12.75 11.38
CA GLY A 51 -18.34 -11.77 11.24
C GLY A 51 -16.94 -12.39 11.14
N LEU A 52 -16.84 -13.72 11.06
CA LEU A 52 -15.58 -14.44 10.86
C LEU A 52 -15.01 -14.21 9.44
N LYS A 53 -15.87 -13.90 8.48
CA LYS A 53 -15.50 -13.47 7.13
C LYS A 53 -16.00 -12.05 6.90
N LYS A 54 -15.09 -11.07 7.01
CA LYS A 54 -15.38 -9.68 6.65
C LYS A 54 -15.68 -9.65 5.15
N ALA A 55 -16.84 -9.11 4.76
CA ALA A 55 -17.10 -8.76 3.36
C ALA A 55 -16.12 -7.65 2.98
N ILE A 56 -14.97 -8.00 2.42
CA ILE A 56 -14.05 -7.04 1.84
C ILE A 56 -14.69 -6.69 0.50
N ASN A 57 -15.14 -5.44 0.36
CA ASN A 57 -15.36 -4.86 -0.96
C ASN A 57 -13.99 -4.32 -1.38
N PRO A 58 -13.19 -5.08 -2.14
CA PRO A 58 -11.81 -4.69 -2.45
C PRO A 58 -11.85 -3.35 -3.15
N ILE A 59 -11.26 -2.34 -2.49
CA ILE A 59 -11.16 -1.02 -3.08
C ILE A 59 -10.04 -1.02 -4.12
N GLY A 60 -10.27 -0.34 -5.24
CA GLY A 60 -9.23 -0.16 -6.26
C GLY A 60 -8.04 0.64 -5.71
N PHE A 61 -6.87 0.48 -6.33
CA PHE A 61 -5.65 1.17 -5.92
C PHE A 61 -5.79 2.71 -5.79
N PRO A 62 -6.54 3.44 -6.64
CA PRO A 62 -6.72 4.89 -6.47
C PRO A 62 -7.45 5.27 -5.17
N ALA A 63 -8.47 4.49 -4.80
CA ALA A 63 -9.18 4.71 -3.53
C ALA A 63 -8.30 4.30 -2.33
N LEU A 64 -7.51 3.24 -2.49
CA LEU A 64 -6.56 2.78 -1.48
C LEU A 64 -5.48 3.82 -1.20
N SER A 65 -4.86 4.39 -2.24
CA SER A 65 -3.79 5.40 -2.12
C SER A 65 -4.28 6.66 -1.39
N THR A 66 -5.49 7.13 -1.73
CA THR A 66 -6.13 8.26 -1.06
C THR A 66 -6.31 8.00 0.44
N ARG A 67 -6.77 6.79 0.81
CA ARG A 67 -6.92 6.42 2.23
C ARG A 67 -5.57 6.26 2.92
N PHE A 68 -4.59 5.66 2.25
CA PHE A 68 -3.23 5.48 2.76
C PHE A 68 -2.56 6.82 3.08
N LEU A 69 -2.74 7.82 2.22
CA LEU A 69 -2.20 9.17 2.43
C LEU A 69 -2.86 9.86 3.62
N LYS A 70 -4.18 9.69 3.81
CA LYS A 70 -4.94 10.28 4.93
C LYS A 70 -4.73 9.57 6.27
N ALA A 71 -4.41 8.27 6.26
CA ALA A 71 -4.37 7.45 7.47
C ALA A 71 -3.23 7.82 8.44
N SER A 72 -2.14 8.41 7.95
CA SER A 72 -0.96 8.64 8.76
C SER A 72 -0.92 10.06 9.34
N LYS A 73 -1.08 10.16 10.67
CA LYS A 73 -0.86 11.41 11.41
C LYS A 73 0.58 11.60 11.91
N LYS A 74 1.46 10.58 11.76
CA LYS A 74 2.82 10.56 12.34
C LYS A 74 3.95 10.70 11.30
N ARG A 75 3.64 10.83 10.01
CA ARG A 75 4.66 11.00 8.97
C ARG A 75 5.20 12.43 9.01
N SER A 76 6.50 12.60 8.80
CA SER A 76 7.07 13.93 8.56
C SER A 76 6.55 14.52 7.25
N LYS A 77 6.53 15.84 7.14
CA LYS A 77 6.06 16.56 5.95
C LYS A 77 6.78 16.09 4.68
N ASN A 78 8.11 16.05 4.69
CA ASN A 78 8.88 15.59 3.52
C ASN A 78 8.55 14.15 3.09
N THR A 79 8.28 13.25 4.05
CA THR A 79 7.89 11.87 3.72
C THR A 79 6.48 11.83 3.11
N GLN A 80 5.58 12.65 3.63
CA GLN A 80 4.22 12.77 3.09
C GLN A 80 4.25 13.30 1.66
N ASP A 81 4.97 14.39 1.42
CA ASP A 81 5.11 15.01 0.09
C ASP A 81 5.70 14.03 -0.93
N LEU A 82 6.73 13.26 -0.53
CA LEU A 82 7.31 12.21 -1.36
C LEU A 82 6.28 11.13 -1.71
N TYR A 83 5.49 10.67 -0.73
CA TYR A 83 4.48 9.63 -0.96
C TYR A 83 3.38 10.12 -1.88
N GLU A 84 2.91 11.36 -1.69
CA GLU A 84 1.92 12.00 -2.56
C GLU A 84 2.42 12.11 -3.99
N TYR A 85 3.66 12.59 -4.17
CA TYR A 85 4.30 12.69 -5.48
C TYR A 85 4.39 11.34 -6.20
N VAL A 86 4.91 10.31 -5.53
CA VAL A 86 5.07 8.97 -6.12
C VAL A 86 3.71 8.37 -6.49
N LEU A 87 2.75 8.40 -5.58
CA LEU A 87 1.44 7.78 -5.81
C LEU A 87 0.66 8.53 -6.90
N LYS A 88 0.73 9.86 -6.94
CA LYS A 88 0.14 10.66 -8.02
C LYS A 88 0.77 10.33 -9.37
N SER A 89 2.11 10.25 -9.44
CA SER A 89 2.82 9.90 -10.67
C SER A 89 2.42 8.52 -11.18
N TYR A 90 2.36 7.53 -10.28
CA TYR A 90 1.95 6.17 -10.63
C TYR A 90 0.48 6.09 -11.10
N LEU A 91 -0.43 6.82 -10.44
CA LEU A 91 -1.83 6.87 -10.83
C LEU A 91 -2.06 7.54 -12.19
N ASN A 92 -1.19 8.47 -12.58
CA ASN A 92 -1.22 9.09 -13.91
C ASN A 92 -0.67 8.18 -15.02
N GLY A 93 -0.19 6.98 -14.69
CA GLY A 93 0.39 6.06 -15.66
C GLY A 93 1.79 6.44 -16.13
N ASN A 94 2.49 7.32 -15.39
CA ASN A 94 3.84 7.70 -15.73
C ASN A 94 4.80 6.50 -15.57
N PRO A 95 5.82 6.38 -16.44
CA PRO A 95 6.83 5.34 -16.27
C PRO A 95 7.64 5.55 -14.99
N LEU A 96 8.19 4.46 -14.46
CA LEU A 96 9.09 4.54 -13.32
C LEU A 96 10.38 5.30 -13.68
N PRO A 97 11.01 6.01 -12.73
CA PRO A 97 12.26 6.73 -12.99
C PRO A 97 13.34 5.84 -13.60
N THR A 98 14.19 6.42 -14.45
CA THR A 98 15.36 5.72 -15.03
C THR A 98 16.45 5.49 -13.99
N ASN A 99 16.65 6.43 -13.07
CA ASN A 99 17.61 6.30 -11.99
C ASN A 99 17.23 5.14 -11.03
N PRO A 100 18.11 4.15 -10.81
CA PRO A 100 17.81 2.98 -9.97
C PRO A 100 17.39 3.32 -8.54
N ASN A 101 18.02 4.33 -7.93
CA ASN A 101 17.70 4.73 -6.55
C ASN A 101 16.32 5.36 -6.45
N SER A 102 15.99 6.26 -7.40
CA SER A 102 14.67 6.88 -7.46
C SER A 102 13.59 5.85 -7.77
N ARG A 103 13.86 4.93 -8.70
CA ARG A 103 12.97 3.79 -9.02
C ARG A 103 12.70 2.93 -7.80
N ALA A 104 13.74 2.56 -7.05
CA ALA A 104 13.62 1.79 -5.83
C ALA A 104 12.77 2.49 -4.76
N ILE A 105 12.82 3.82 -4.66
CA ILE A 105 11.95 4.61 -3.78
C ILE A 105 10.50 4.52 -4.27
N PHE A 106 10.25 4.68 -5.57
CA PHE A 106 8.91 4.59 -6.15
C PHE A 106 8.27 3.23 -5.86
N VAL A 107 8.98 2.15 -6.18
CA VAL A 107 8.55 0.77 -5.95
C VAL A 107 8.24 0.51 -4.48
N ARG A 108 9.10 0.98 -3.56
CA ARG A 108 8.88 0.84 -2.10
C ARG A 108 7.61 1.55 -1.66
N THR A 109 7.37 2.77 -2.11
CA THR A 109 6.19 3.54 -1.72
C THR A 109 4.90 2.91 -2.24
N ILE A 110 4.87 2.46 -3.50
CA ILE A 110 3.73 1.77 -4.10
C ILE A 110 3.43 0.48 -3.34
N ASN A 111 4.46 -0.33 -3.07
CA ASN A 111 4.32 -1.57 -2.32
C ASN A 111 3.94 -1.33 -0.84
N ALA A 112 4.36 -0.22 -0.24
CA ALA A 112 3.95 0.17 1.10
C ALA A 112 2.44 0.48 1.18
N CYS A 113 1.89 1.17 0.16
CA CYS A 113 0.44 1.40 0.04
C CYS A 113 -0.32 0.07 -0.04
N TRP A 114 0.15 -0.85 -0.89
CA TRP A 114 -0.43 -2.19 -1.01
C TRP A 114 -0.36 -2.99 0.29
N ASN A 115 0.79 -3.01 0.95
CA ASN A 115 0.97 -3.70 2.24
C ASN A 115 0.06 -3.12 3.32
N TRP A 116 -0.10 -1.80 3.35
CA TRP A 116 -1.03 -1.14 4.27
C TRP A 116 -2.48 -1.57 3.98
N GLY A 117 -2.90 -1.61 2.72
CA GLY A 117 -4.23 -2.09 2.34
C GLY A 117 -4.52 -3.51 2.78
N LEU A 118 -3.56 -4.43 2.60
CA LEU A 118 -3.66 -5.81 3.08
C LEU A 118 -3.79 -5.87 4.61
N LYS A 119 -2.96 -5.09 5.32
CA LYS A 119 -2.95 -5.06 6.79
C LYS A 119 -4.27 -4.55 7.37
N GLU A 120 -4.86 -3.53 6.75
CA GLU A 120 -6.14 -2.96 7.17
C GLU A 120 -7.36 -3.79 6.72
N GLY A 121 -7.14 -4.86 5.92
CA GLY A 121 -8.20 -5.69 5.36
C GLY A 121 -9.09 -4.96 4.36
N LEU A 122 -8.53 -3.96 3.66
CA LEU A 122 -9.23 -3.16 2.65
C LEU A 122 -9.22 -3.82 1.27
N ILE A 123 -8.30 -4.76 1.08
CA ILE A 123 -8.08 -5.53 -0.15
C ILE A 123 -7.70 -6.97 0.26
N ASP A 124 -7.94 -7.91 -0.65
CA ASP A 124 -7.61 -9.33 -0.51
C ASP A 124 -6.30 -9.71 -1.21
N LYS A 125 -5.98 -9.02 -2.31
CA LYS A 125 -4.77 -9.21 -3.09
C LYS A 125 -4.07 -7.88 -3.34
N ALA A 126 -2.74 -7.93 -3.37
CA ALA A 126 -1.90 -6.80 -3.74
C ALA A 126 -1.14 -7.08 -5.04
N ASP A 127 -1.21 -6.15 -5.98
CA ASP A 127 -0.44 -6.19 -7.23
C ASP A 127 0.90 -5.46 -7.04
N LYS A 128 1.77 -6.06 -6.22
CA LYS A 128 3.07 -5.51 -5.89
C LYS A 128 4.00 -5.53 -7.09
N LEU A 129 4.78 -4.45 -7.23
CA LEU A 129 5.88 -4.39 -8.18
C LEU A 129 7.03 -5.27 -7.68
N LYS A 130 7.55 -6.14 -8.55
CA LYS A 130 8.61 -7.14 -8.24
C LYS A 130 10.03 -6.62 -8.50
N GLU A 131 10.19 -5.32 -8.73
CA GLU A 131 11.48 -4.73 -9.04
C GLU A 131 12.42 -4.64 -7.84
N GLU A 132 13.72 -4.57 -8.11
CA GLU A 132 14.73 -4.41 -7.07
C GLU A 132 14.57 -3.06 -6.35
N THR A 133 14.60 -3.11 -5.02
CA THR A 133 14.41 -1.94 -4.15
C THR A 133 15.68 -1.53 -3.42
N ARG A 134 16.79 -2.24 -3.66
CA ARG A 134 18.08 -1.94 -3.05
C ARG A 134 18.68 -0.73 -3.76
N GLY A 135 18.94 0.31 -2.99
CA GLY A 135 19.63 1.48 -3.52
C GLY A 135 21.12 1.19 -3.73
N LEU A 136 21.69 1.72 -4.80
CA LEU A 136 23.13 1.77 -5.00
C LEU A 136 23.73 2.85 -4.09
N ALA A 137 24.72 2.45 -3.30
CA ALA A 137 25.44 3.35 -2.40
C ALA A 137 26.17 4.44 -3.20
N ARG A 138 26.02 5.70 -2.79
CA ARG A 138 26.86 6.78 -3.29
C ARG A 138 28.15 6.77 -2.46
N GLN A 139 29.20 6.15 -2.98
CA GLN A 139 30.43 5.91 -2.22
C GLN A 139 31.51 7.00 -2.38
N ARG A 140 31.27 8.06 -3.16
CA ARG A 140 32.27 9.12 -3.31
C ARG A 140 32.41 9.89 -2.01
N VAL A 141 33.62 9.90 -1.46
CA VAL A 141 34.06 10.74 -0.34
C VAL A 141 35.12 11.70 -0.87
N TYR A 142 35.21 12.90 -0.30
CA TYR A 142 36.25 13.85 -0.65
C TYR A 142 37.63 13.32 -0.23
N SER A 143 38.59 13.43 -1.15
CA SER A 143 40.01 13.23 -0.87
C SER A 143 40.57 14.38 -0.02
N LYS A 144 41.72 14.15 0.61
CA LYS A 144 42.41 15.18 1.39
C LYS A 144 42.70 16.44 0.56
N SER A 145 43.16 16.27 -0.69
CA SER A 145 43.42 17.38 -1.60
C SER A 145 42.17 18.18 -1.96
N GLU A 146 41.02 17.51 -2.14
CA GLU A 146 39.74 18.21 -2.40
C GLU A 146 39.27 19.00 -1.18
N LEU A 147 39.48 18.45 0.03
CA LEU A 147 39.16 19.15 1.29
C LEU A 147 40.06 20.35 1.51
N ASP A 148 41.38 20.20 1.31
CA ASP A 148 42.35 21.27 1.43
C ASP A 148 42.02 22.42 0.46
N LEU A 149 41.63 22.08 -0.78
CA LEU A 149 41.16 23.06 -1.76
C LEU A 149 39.93 23.81 -1.24
N MET A 150 38.90 23.12 -0.71
CA MET A 150 37.72 23.78 -0.16
C MET A 150 38.07 24.69 1.03
N PHE A 151 38.93 24.24 1.94
CA PHE A 151 39.25 24.99 3.15
C PHE A 151 40.10 26.24 2.91
N ASN A 152 40.88 26.26 1.84
CA ASN A 152 41.78 27.36 1.49
C ASN A 152 41.16 28.32 0.46
N GLU A 153 40.36 27.81 -0.49
CA GLU A 153 39.88 28.61 -1.62
C GLU A 153 38.47 29.21 -1.42
N ILE A 154 37.69 28.74 -0.44
CA ILE A 154 36.40 29.37 -0.11
C ILE A 154 36.64 30.75 0.50
N GLN A 155 36.30 31.79 -0.27
CA GLN A 155 36.56 33.20 0.06
C GLN A 155 35.64 33.75 1.15
N GLU A 156 34.38 33.34 1.15
CA GLU A 156 33.41 33.81 2.15
C GLU A 156 33.73 33.12 3.49
N LYS A 157 34.16 33.92 4.46
CA LYS A 157 34.77 33.45 5.71
C LYS A 157 33.76 32.68 6.56
N ASP A 158 32.52 33.15 6.66
CA ASP A 158 31.51 32.54 7.51
C ASP A 158 31.07 31.18 6.96
N PHE A 159 30.92 31.08 5.65
CA PHE A 159 30.64 29.84 4.93
C PHE A 159 31.81 28.86 5.02
N ASN A 160 33.06 29.33 4.89
CA ASN A 160 34.24 28.46 5.08
C ASN A 160 34.29 27.91 6.51
N CYS A 161 34.01 28.74 7.51
CA CYS A 161 33.88 28.30 8.91
C CYS A 161 32.77 27.24 9.06
N PHE A 162 31.60 27.45 8.44
CA PHE A 162 30.52 26.48 8.43
C PHE A 162 30.91 25.14 7.78
N VAL A 163 31.60 25.19 6.64
CA VAL A 163 32.08 23.98 5.93
C VAL A 163 33.07 23.20 6.79
N LYS A 164 34.02 23.88 7.44
CA LYS A 164 34.96 23.26 8.39
C LYS A 164 34.23 22.65 9.57
N PHE A 165 33.29 23.39 10.17
CA PHE A 165 32.46 22.90 11.26
C PHE A 165 31.69 21.62 10.88
N ALA A 166 31.00 21.64 9.73
CA ALA A 166 30.26 20.48 9.23
C ALA A 166 31.16 19.26 9.01
N TYR A 167 32.36 19.47 8.44
CA TYR A 167 33.34 18.40 8.23
C TYR A 167 33.83 17.79 9.55
N TYR A 168 34.22 18.61 10.53
CA TYR A 168 34.79 18.12 11.78
C TYR A 168 33.77 17.49 12.73
N ILE A 169 32.54 18.00 12.75
CA ILE A 169 31.48 17.47 13.61
C ILE A 169 30.75 16.28 12.96
N GLY A 170 30.72 16.22 11.63
CA GLY A 170 29.97 15.20 10.91
C GLY A 170 28.45 15.32 11.08
N ALA A 171 27.96 16.48 11.52
CA ALA A 171 26.54 16.79 11.64
C ALA A 171 25.87 16.83 10.26
N ARG A 172 24.56 16.56 10.21
CA ARG A 172 23.80 16.72 8.97
C ARG A 172 23.59 18.20 8.68
N SER A 173 23.52 18.56 7.40
CA SER A 173 23.34 19.97 7.00
C SER A 173 22.03 20.63 7.45
N GLY A 174 21.08 19.88 8.00
CA GLY A 174 19.82 20.40 8.53
C GLY A 174 19.69 20.32 10.05
N GLU A 175 20.74 19.85 10.73
CA GLU A 175 20.91 19.93 12.19
C GLU A 175 21.63 21.24 12.55
#